data_AF-A0A9P4VP92-F1
#
_entry.id   AF-A0A9P4VP92-F1
#
_cell.length_a   1.000
_cell.length_b   1.000
_cell.length_c   1.000
_cell.angle_alpha   90.00
_cell.angle_beta   90.00
_cell.angle_gamma   90.00
#
_symmetry.space_group_name_H-M   'P 1'
#
loop_
_entity.id
_entity.type
_entity.pdbx_description
1 polymer ?
#
loop_
_entity_poly.entity_id
_entity_poly.type
_entity_poly.pdbx_seq_one_letter_code
_entity_poly.pdbx_strand_id
1 'polypeptide(L)'
;MRLKAVHLLTEIFSPEDLYQFMILPELNHITVGQFRSLVSSNIAIDPIKTSPIRSLDLTNSIIPEPILGEILAHTGKLQELFCRVPGRMGSNPYSSISGLMNSLSPAGVTATLTPIRHSLRHLCLLGDNYRWVNHDGSRLDLRDFLSLQKVEVASSLMFDPSIPSDHREGVCRLLPPTIKSFTVRAYLCRKISPVNCI
;
A
#
# COMPACT_ATOMS: atom_id res chain seq x y z
N MET A 1 10.74 -17.84 -25.69
CA MET A 1 11.26 -17.19 -24.46
C MET A 1 10.08 -16.92 -23.55
N ARG A 2 10.12 -17.33 -22.26
CA ARG A 2 9.02 -17.10 -21.30
C ARG A 2 9.44 -15.97 -20.36
N LEU A 3 8.71 -14.86 -20.39
CA LEU A 3 8.98 -13.70 -19.55
C LEU A 3 8.40 -13.94 -18.15
N LYS A 4 9.27 -13.95 -17.13
CA LYS A 4 8.88 -14.22 -15.72
C LYS A 4 8.86 -12.97 -14.86
N ALA A 5 9.76 -12.03 -15.12
CA ALA A 5 9.89 -10.80 -14.36
C ALA A 5 9.99 -9.62 -15.31
N VAL A 6 9.40 -8.49 -14.92
CA VAL A 6 9.47 -7.21 -15.62
C VAL A 6 9.81 -6.12 -14.61
N HIS A 7 10.76 -5.26 -14.96
CA HIS A 7 11.19 -4.13 -14.14
C HIS A 7 11.01 -2.84 -14.94
N LEU A 8 10.10 -2.00 -14.48
CA LEU A 8 9.61 -0.80 -15.15
C LEU A 8 10.10 0.46 -14.41
N LEU A 9 11.41 0.69 -14.39
CA LEU A 9 12.04 1.62 -13.45
C LEU A 9 12.20 3.07 -13.96
N THR A 10 12.30 3.26 -15.28
CA THR A 10 12.76 4.54 -15.87
C THR A 10 11.65 5.33 -16.54
N GLU A 11 10.50 4.70 -16.79
CA GLU A 11 9.37 5.33 -17.45
C GLU A 11 8.25 5.60 -16.45
N ILE A 12 7.47 6.62 -16.75
CA ILE A 12 6.33 6.98 -15.94
C ILE A 12 5.12 6.19 -16.45
N PHE A 13 4.65 5.23 -15.67
CA PHE A 13 3.60 4.29 -16.06
C PHE A 13 2.20 4.79 -15.71
N SER A 14 1.23 4.39 -16.50
CA SER A 14 -0.17 4.45 -16.12
C SER A 14 -0.63 3.11 -15.52
N PRO A 15 -1.67 3.08 -14.67
CA PRO A 15 -2.28 1.82 -14.24
C PRO A 15 -2.65 0.89 -15.40
N GLU A 16 -3.11 1.44 -16.53
CA GLU A 16 -3.44 0.75 -17.78
C GLU A 16 -2.28 -0.10 -18.28
N ASP A 17 -1.09 0.49 -18.33
CA ASP A 17 0.11 -0.19 -18.81
C ASP A 17 0.44 -1.37 -17.89
N LEU A 18 0.28 -1.21 -16.57
CA LEU A 18 0.48 -2.28 -15.61
C LEU A 18 -0.44 -3.47 -15.89
N TYR A 19 -1.72 -3.22 -16.19
CA TYR A 19 -2.68 -4.29 -16.49
C TYR A 19 -2.30 -5.10 -17.74
N GLN A 20 -1.68 -4.49 -18.74
CA GLN A 20 -1.19 -5.21 -19.93
C GLN A 20 -0.10 -6.24 -19.58
N PHE A 21 0.72 -5.95 -18.58
CA PHE A 21 1.70 -6.91 -18.09
C PHE A 21 1.06 -7.98 -17.20
N MET A 22 0.07 -7.61 -16.40
CA MET A 22 -0.61 -8.52 -15.47
C MET A 22 -1.35 -9.68 -16.14
N ILE A 23 -1.73 -9.55 -17.42
CA ILE A 23 -2.37 -10.61 -18.20
C ILE A 23 -1.39 -11.62 -18.81
N LEU A 24 -0.07 -11.39 -18.71
CA LEU A 24 0.93 -12.29 -19.26
C LEU A 24 1.00 -13.59 -18.44
N PRO A 25 0.78 -14.77 -19.04
CA PRO A 25 0.47 -16.01 -18.32
C PRO A 25 1.62 -16.57 -17.47
N GLU A 26 2.86 -16.21 -17.80
CA GLU A 26 4.08 -16.69 -17.12
C GLU A 26 4.75 -15.61 -16.26
N LEU A 27 4.20 -14.39 -16.27
CA LEU A 27 4.76 -13.27 -15.52
C LEU A 27 4.38 -13.41 -14.04
N ASN A 28 5.38 -13.51 -13.18
CA ASN A 28 5.19 -13.73 -11.74
C ASN A 28 5.66 -12.55 -10.89
N HIS A 29 6.48 -11.65 -11.44
CA HIS A 29 7.05 -10.53 -10.72
C HIS A 29 7.00 -9.25 -11.56
N ILE A 30 6.51 -8.17 -10.95
CA ILE A 30 6.54 -6.83 -11.55
C ILE A 30 7.13 -5.86 -10.52
N THR A 31 8.11 -5.08 -10.97
CA THR A 31 8.56 -3.86 -10.28
C THR A 31 8.14 -2.65 -11.09
N VAL A 32 7.51 -1.66 -10.44
CA VAL A 32 7.16 -0.38 -11.06
C VAL A 32 7.94 0.74 -10.36
N GLY A 33 8.57 1.58 -11.18
CA GLY A 33 9.24 2.80 -10.76
C GLY A 33 8.23 3.88 -10.37
N GLN A 34 7.73 4.63 -11.35
CA GLN A 34 6.90 5.80 -11.09
C GLN A 34 5.56 5.76 -11.84
N PHE A 35 4.45 6.16 -11.20
CA PHE A 35 3.15 6.37 -11.86
C PHE A 35 2.95 7.82 -12.29
N ARG A 36 2.39 8.05 -13.49
CA ARG A 36 2.26 9.38 -14.15
C ARG A 36 0.96 10.09 -13.77
N SER A 37 -0.06 9.31 -13.50
CA SER A 37 -1.40 9.76 -13.19
C SER A 37 -2.08 8.64 -12.42
N LEU A 38 -2.65 8.98 -11.27
CA LEU A 38 -3.35 8.04 -10.39
C LEU A 38 -4.85 8.40 -10.34
N VAL A 39 -5.33 9.05 -11.40
CA VAL A 39 -6.75 9.29 -11.60
C VAL A 39 -7.35 7.97 -12.06
N SER A 40 -8.40 7.51 -11.38
CA SER A 40 -9.11 6.27 -11.74
C SER A 40 -9.52 6.34 -13.20
N SER A 41 -8.91 5.47 -13.99
CA SER A 41 -9.36 5.20 -15.33
C SER A 41 -10.41 4.10 -15.28
N ASN A 42 -11.50 4.30 -16.03
CA ASN A 42 -12.55 3.29 -16.21
C ASN A 42 -12.01 2.16 -17.10
N ILE A 43 -11.02 1.43 -16.63
CA ILE A 43 -10.46 0.32 -17.37
C ILE A 43 -11.45 -0.83 -17.24
N ALA A 44 -12.12 -1.14 -18.35
CA ALA A 44 -12.91 -2.36 -18.49
C ALA A 44 -11.96 -3.56 -18.49
N ILE A 45 -11.55 -4.00 -17.30
CA ILE A 45 -10.77 -5.22 -17.14
C ILE A 45 -11.76 -6.38 -17.13
N ASP A 46 -11.47 -7.40 -17.93
CA ASP A 46 -12.25 -8.63 -17.94
C ASP A 46 -12.18 -9.28 -16.54
N PRO A 47 -13.29 -9.31 -15.78
CA PRO A 47 -13.30 -9.76 -14.39
C PRO A 47 -12.93 -11.24 -14.24
N ILE A 48 -12.85 -12.00 -15.34
CA ILE A 48 -12.60 -13.44 -15.34
C ILE A 48 -11.10 -13.77 -15.28
N LYS A 49 -10.21 -12.87 -15.73
CA LYS A 49 -8.77 -13.16 -15.80
C LYS A 49 -8.03 -12.77 -14.52
N THR A 50 -7.82 -13.74 -13.65
CA THR A 50 -6.90 -13.58 -12.51
C THR A 50 -5.45 -13.55 -12.98
N SER A 51 -4.67 -12.58 -12.53
CA SER A 51 -3.25 -12.47 -12.83
C SER A 51 -2.43 -13.61 -12.18
N PRO A 52 -1.40 -14.15 -12.86
CA PRO A 52 -0.46 -15.12 -12.27
C PRO A 52 0.59 -14.47 -11.36
N ILE A 53 0.58 -13.13 -11.24
CA ILE A 53 1.55 -12.36 -10.45
C ILE A 53 1.58 -12.81 -8.99
N ARG A 54 2.80 -13.01 -8.49
CA ARG A 54 3.09 -13.44 -7.12
C ARG A 54 3.84 -12.39 -6.32
N SER A 55 4.56 -11.49 -6.97
CA SER A 55 5.35 -10.46 -6.30
C SER A 55 5.18 -9.13 -7.04
N LEU A 56 4.78 -8.10 -6.31
CA LEU A 56 4.50 -6.77 -6.84
C LEU A 56 5.23 -5.74 -6.00
N ASP A 57 6.14 -5.02 -6.65
CA ASP A 57 6.93 -3.95 -6.02
C ASP A 57 6.59 -2.59 -6.64
N LEU A 58 6.01 -1.75 -5.79
CA LEU A 58 5.52 -0.40 -6.05
C LEU A 58 6.19 0.61 -5.11
N THR A 59 7.31 0.26 -4.48
CA THR A 59 8.01 1.08 -3.46
C THR A 59 8.49 2.43 -3.97
N ASN A 60 8.60 2.59 -5.28
CA ASN A 60 9.05 3.82 -5.92
C ASN A 60 7.88 4.79 -6.24
N SER A 61 6.63 4.39 -5.96
CA SER A 61 5.44 5.18 -6.24
C SER A 61 4.54 5.35 -5.02
N ILE A 62 3.88 6.51 -4.91
CA ILE A 62 2.76 6.67 -3.98
C ILE A 62 1.49 6.29 -4.74
N ILE A 63 0.77 5.29 -4.26
CA ILE A 63 -0.47 4.84 -4.92
C ILE A 63 -1.64 5.12 -3.97
N PRO A 64 -2.70 5.81 -4.40
CA PRO A 64 -3.87 6.05 -3.59
C PRO A 64 -4.60 4.75 -3.30
N GLU A 65 -5.32 4.70 -2.17
CA GLU A 65 -6.09 3.51 -1.76
C GLU A 65 -6.99 2.95 -2.87
N PRO A 66 -7.80 3.75 -3.62
CA PRO A 66 -8.67 3.21 -4.66
C PRO A 66 -7.91 2.50 -5.79
N ILE A 67 -6.84 3.13 -6.29
CA ILE A 67 -6.03 2.58 -7.38
C ILE A 67 -5.31 1.31 -6.93
N LEU A 68 -4.77 1.30 -5.71
CA LEU A 68 -4.16 0.08 -5.16
C LEU A 68 -5.21 -1.03 -5.04
N GLY A 69 -6.42 -0.71 -4.59
CA GLY A 69 -7.53 -1.67 -4.49
C GLY A 69 -7.89 -2.29 -5.84
N GLU A 70 -7.96 -1.48 -6.89
CA GLU A 70 -8.20 -1.95 -8.27
C GLU A 70 -7.09 -2.90 -8.75
N ILE A 71 -5.81 -2.55 -8.53
CA ILE A 71 -4.68 -3.41 -8.88
C ILE A 71 -4.76 -4.74 -8.12
N LEU A 72 -5.06 -4.69 -6.82
CA LEU A 72 -5.10 -5.86 -5.96
C LEU A 72 -6.29 -6.78 -6.26
N ALA A 73 -7.42 -6.24 -6.73
CA ALA A 73 -8.57 -7.01 -7.16
C ALA A 73 -8.23 -8.04 -8.27
N HIS A 74 -7.21 -7.76 -9.07
CA HIS A 74 -6.78 -8.61 -10.18
C HIS A 74 -5.60 -9.53 -9.84
N THR A 75 -5.02 -9.42 -8.63
CA THR A 75 -3.85 -10.18 -8.20
C THR A 75 -4.15 -11.14 -7.04
N GLY A 76 -5.27 -11.87 -7.09
CA GLY A 76 -5.67 -12.77 -6.00
C GLY A 76 -4.65 -13.87 -5.60
N LYS A 77 -3.62 -14.13 -6.41
CA LYS A 77 -2.52 -15.06 -6.12
C LYS A 77 -1.24 -14.38 -5.58
N LEU A 78 -1.28 -13.07 -5.32
CA LEU A 78 -0.15 -12.28 -4.86
C LEU A 78 0.36 -12.80 -3.50
N GLN A 79 1.66 -13.06 -3.43
CA GLN A 79 2.33 -13.56 -2.23
C GLN A 79 3.18 -12.48 -1.58
N GLU A 80 3.66 -11.51 -2.35
CA GLU A 80 4.53 -10.45 -1.86
C GLU A 80 4.05 -9.10 -2.41
N LEU A 81 3.82 -8.16 -1.50
CA LEU A 81 3.49 -6.79 -1.83
C LEU A 81 4.48 -5.86 -1.14
N PHE A 82 5.17 -5.06 -1.94
CA PHE A 82 6.01 -3.97 -1.48
C PHE A 82 5.44 -2.69 -2.03
N CYS A 83 4.96 -1.79 -1.18
CA CYS A 83 4.50 -0.50 -1.65
C CYS A 83 4.68 0.58 -0.58
N ARG A 84 4.55 1.83 -1.00
CA ARG A 84 4.42 2.93 -0.06
C ARG A 84 3.08 2.87 0.65
N VAL A 85 3.03 3.39 1.88
CA VAL A 85 1.78 3.51 2.63
C VAL A 85 0.76 4.24 1.75
N PRO A 86 -0.34 3.59 1.35
CA PRO A 86 -1.34 4.20 0.49
C PRO A 86 -2.14 5.22 1.30
N GLY A 87 -2.72 6.17 0.57
CA GLY A 87 -3.41 7.31 1.17
C GLY A 87 -4.64 7.73 0.42
N ARG A 88 -5.46 8.54 1.07
CA ARG A 88 -6.51 9.27 0.37
C ARG A 88 -5.95 10.54 -0.22
N MET A 89 -6.02 10.66 -1.54
CA MET A 89 -5.74 11.92 -2.20
C MET A 89 -6.74 12.97 -1.72
N GLY A 90 -6.22 14.16 -1.43
CA GLY A 90 -7.06 15.29 -1.13
C GLY A 90 -7.80 15.79 -2.36
N SER A 91 -8.94 16.42 -2.15
CA SER A 91 -9.61 17.23 -3.19
C SER A 91 -8.78 18.44 -3.61
N ASN A 92 -7.69 18.76 -2.91
CA ASN A 92 -6.82 19.87 -3.25
C ASN A 92 -5.84 19.46 -4.38
N PRO A 93 -5.96 20.04 -5.59
CA PRO A 93 -5.08 19.72 -6.72
C PRO A 93 -3.61 20.08 -6.48
N TYR A 94 -3.29 20.90 -5.46
CA TYR A 94 -1.92 21.21 -5.06
C TYR A 94 -1.30 20.19 -4.08
N SER A 95 -2.11 19.25 -3.55
CA SER A 95 -1.65 18.22 -2.61
C SER A 95 -0.72 17.19 -3.28
N SER A 96 -0.96 16.89 -4.55
CA SER A 96 -0.15 15.99 -5.38
C SER A 96 1.25 16.52 -5.65
N ILE A 97 1.41 17.85 -5.73
CA ILE A 97 2.70 18.53 -5.98
C ILE A 97 3.58 18.55 -4.72
N SER A 98 2.96 18.54 -3.54
CA SER A 98 3.64 18.63 -2.24
C SER A 98 3.88 17.28 -1.57
N GLY A 99 3.39 16.18 -2.15
CA GLY A 99 3.41 14.86 -1.50
C GLY A 99 2.53 14.79 -0.24
N LEU A 100 1.62 15.75 -0.06
CA LEU A 100 0.72 15.76 1.09
C LEU A 100 -0.47 14.87 0.78
N MET A 101 -0.60 13.79 1.54
CA MET A 101 -1.84 13.01 1.58
C MET A 101 -2.72 13.53 2.72
N ASN A 102 -4.02 13.68 2.44
CA ASN A 102 -4.92 14.39 3.35
C ASN A 102 -5.24 13.60 4.62
N SER A 103 -5.36 12.28 4.51
CA SER A 103 -5.74 11.43 5.62
C SER A 103 -5.18 10.02 5.44
N LEU A 104 -4.65 9.48 6.53
CA LEU A 104 -4.34 8.06 6.66
C LEU A 104 -5.49 7.36 7.39
N SER A 105 -5.98 6.28 6.79
CA SER A 105 -6.93 5.36 7.41
C SER A 105 -6.33 3.95 7.41
N PRO A 106 -5.65 3.51 8.48
CA PRO A 106 -5.12 2.14 8.53
C PRO A 106 -6.19 1.05 8.31
N ALA A 107 -7.45 1.30 8.73
CA ALA A 107 -8.58 0.44 8.38
C ALA A 107 -8.91 0.47 6.87
N GLY A 108 -8.84 1.63 6.22
CA GLY A 108 -8.95 1.76 4.76
C GLY A 108 -7.84 0.99 4.02
N VAL A 109 -6.61 1.07 4.51
CA VAL A 109 -5.49 0.25 4.00
C VAL A 109 -5.78 -1.24 4.17
N THR A 110 -6.29 -1.65 5.33
CA THR A 110 -6.71 -3.05 5.57
C THR A 110 -7.75 -3.51 4.54
N ALA A 111 -8.79 -2.70 4.32
CA ALA A 111 -9.84 -2.99 3.35
C ALA A 111 -9.29 -3.14 1.93
N THR A 112 -8.35 -2.27 1.54
CA THR A 112 -7.67 -2.28 0.24
C THR A 112 -6.91 -3.59 -0.01
N LEU A 113 -6.34 -4.19 1.04
CA LEU A 113 -5.58 -5.45 0.97
C LEU A 113 -6.47 -6.71 0.98
N THR A 114 -7.78 -6.59 1.25
CA THR A 114 -8.72 -7.71 1.33
C THR A 114 -8.66 -8.68 0.13
N PRO A 115 -8.52 -8.23 -1.13
CA PRO A 115 -8.51 -9.14 -2.29
C PRO A 115 -7.38 -10.18 -2.26
N ILE A 116 -6.27 -9.86 -1.58
CA ILE A 116 -5.06 -10.71 -1.53
C ILE A 116 -4.87 -11.39 -0.17
N ARG A 117 -5.84 -11.26 0.76
CA ARG A 117 -5.70 -11.72 2.15
C ARG A 117 -5.35 -13.20 2.32
N HIS A 118 -5.83 -14.04 1.40
CA HIS A 118 -5.65 -15.49 1.47
C HIS A 118 -4.30 -15.97 0.94
N SER A 119 -3.65 -15.18 0.10
CA SER A 119 -2.42 -15.55 -0.62
C SER A 119 -1.18 -14.81 -0.14
N LEU A 120 -1.35 -13.60 0.41
CA LEU A 120 -0.27 -12.74 0.84
C LEU A 120 0.57 -13.39 1.96
N ARG A 121 1.89 -13.45 1.75
CA ARG A 121 2.89 -14.01 2.67
C ARG A 121 3.85 -12.96 3.20
N HIS A 122 4.15 -11.95 2.40
CA HIS A 122 5.05 -10.85 2.75
C HIS A 122 4.39 -9.52 2.41
N LEU A 123 4.23 -8.67 3.42
CA LEU A 123 3.71 -7.32 3.29
C LEU A 123 4.76 -6.31 3.72
N CYS A 124 5.09 -5.36 2.85
CA CYS A 124 5.95 -4.24 3.15
C CYS A 124 5.24 -2.93 2.78
N LEU A 125 4.82 -2.17 3.80
CA LEU A 125 4.15 -0.87 3.69
C LEU A 125 5.01 0.20 4.36
N LEU A 126 6.00 0.71 3.65
CA LEU A 126 7.00 1.66 4.15
C LEU A 126 6.99 2.93 3.29
N GLY A 127 7.16 4.11 3.87
CA GLY A 127 7.17 5.34 3.11
C GLY A 127 7.82 6.47 3.87
N ASP A 128 8.78 7.15 3.25
CA ASP A 128 9.84 7.77 4.03
C ASP A 128 9.54 9.13 4.65
N ASN A 129 8.59 9.93 4.16
CA ASN A 129 8.52 11.34 4.61
C ASN A 129 7.14 12.00 4.52
N TYR A 130 6.07 11.24 4.29
CA TYR A 130 4.77 11.86 4.05
C TYR A 130 4.09 12.26 5.36
N ARG A 131 3.76 13.55 5.45
CA ARG A 131 2.97 14.11 6.53
C ARG A 131 1.50 13.90 6.18
N TRP A 132 0.91 12.90 6.81
CA TRP A 132 -0.54 12.75 6.84
C TRP A 132 -1.11 13.89 7.65
N VAL A 133 -1.95 14.72 7.04
CA VAL A 133 -2.58 15.84 7.76
C VAL A 133 -3.51 15.30 8.85
N ASN A 134 -4.23 14.22 8.55
CA ASN A 134 -5.15 13.58 9.48
C ASN A 134 -4.84 12.08 9.62
N HIS A 135 -5.12 11.53 10.80
CA HIS A 135 -5.09 10.12 11.11
C HIS A 135 -6.45 9.77 11.75
N ASP A 136 -7.11 8.70 11.30
CA ASP A 136 -8.47 8.37 11.78
C ASP A 136 -8.51 7.60 13.11
N GLY A 137 -7.35 7.34 13.70
CA GLY A 137 -7.19 6.61 14.96
C GLY A 137 -7.33 5.09 14.85
N SER A 138 -7.68 4.58 13.66
CA SER A 138 -7.73 3.14 13.41
C SER A 138 -6.33 2.53 13.34
N ARG A 139 -6.28 1.20 13.26
CA ARG A 139 -5.04 0.43 13.18
C ARG A 139 -5.15 -0.59 12.06
N LEU A 140 -4.02 -0.91 11.44
CA LEU A 140 -3.93 -1.93 10.40
C LEU A 140 -4.21 -3.29 11.03
N ASP A 141 -5.32 -3.93 10.61
CA ASP A 141 -5.77 -5.19 11.15
C ASP A 141 -5.47 -6.33 10.17
N LEU A 142 -4.52 -7.17 10.53
CA LEU A 142 -4.04 -8.26 9.67
C LEU A 142 -4.49 -9.63 10.17
N ARG A 143 -5.40 -9.72 11.16
CA ARG A 143 -5.84 -10.99 11.76
C ARG A 143 -6.33 -12.01 10.73
N ASP A 144 -7.03 -11.56 9.70
CA ASP A 144 -7.63 -12.41 8.68
C ASP A 144 -6.66 -12.82 7.55
N PHE A 145 -5.39 -12.39 7.61
CA PHE A 145 -4.38 -12.67 6.59
C PHE A 145 -3.64 -13.98 6.93
N LEU A 146 -4.35 -15.10 6.84
CA LEU A 146 -3.91 -16.40 7.36
C LEU A 146 -2.66 -16.99 6.70
N SER A 147 -2.24 -16.46 5.53
CA SER A 147 -1.00 -16.88 4.86
C SER A 147 0.20 -16.00 5.22
N LEU A 148 -0.01 -14.90 5.94
CA LEU A 148 0.97 -13.85 6.15
C LEU A 148 2.04 -14.30 7.15
N GLN A 149 3.30 -14.18 6.77
CA GLN A 149 4.46 -14.63 7.57
C GLN A 149 5.41 -13.50 7.90
N LYS A 150 5.52 -12.49 7.03
CA LYS A 150 6.43 -11.36 7.21
C LYS A 150 5.70 -10.04 6.98
N VAL A 151 5.87 -9.12 7.92
CA VAL A 151 5.25 -7.79 7.86
C VAL A 151 6.28 -6.73 8.23
N GLU A 152 6.48 -5.77 7.34
CA GLU A 152 7.24 -4.54 7.58
C GLU A 152 6.32 -3.35 7.33
N VAL A 153 6.02 -2.55 8.35
CA VAL A 153 5.05 -1.45 8.24
C VAL A 153 5.53 -0.17 8.90
N ALA A 154 5.06 0.96 8.39
CA ALA A 154 5.20 2.24 9.04
C ALA A 154 4.50 2.26 10.40
N SER A 155 5.10 2.93 11.40
CA SER A 155 4.50 3.09 12.72
C SER A 155 3.13 3.75 12.69
N SER A 156 2.89 4.63 11.72
CA SER A 156 1.61 5.31 11.51
C SER A 156 0.48 4.37 11.11
N LEU A 157 0.75 3.13 10.72
CA LEU A 157 -0.29 2.13 10.44
C LEU A 157 -0.69 1.35 11.69
N MET A 158 0.12 1.35 12.73
CA MET A 158 -0.11 0.59 13.96
C MET A 158 -0.50 1.48 15.13
N PHE A 159 -0.08 2.74 15.10
CA PHE A 159 -0.21 3.65 16.21
C PHE A 159 -0.67 5.01 15.70
N ASP A 160 -1.69 5.54 16.38
CA ASP A 160 -2.04 6.94 16.23
C ASP A 160 -0.86 7.81 16.73
N PRO A 161 -0.34 8.73 15.90
CA PRO A 161 0.77 9.59 16.27
C PRO A 161 0.47 10.55 17.43
N SER A 162 -0.81 10.81 17.72
CA SER A 162 -1.25 11.64 18.86
C SER A 162 -1.17 10.91 20.20
N ILE A 163 -1.13 9.56 20.18
CA ILE A 163 -1.12 8.74 21.39
C ILE A 163 0.33 8.53 21.88
N PRO A 164 0.61 8.79 23.18
CA PRO A 164 1.91 8.53 23.78
C PRO A 164 2.35 7.07 23.63
N SER A 165 3.67 6.83 23.59
CA SER A 165 4.26 5.48 23.45
C SER A 165 3.72 4.49 24.49
N ASP A 166 3.48 4.98 25.70
CA ASP A 166 3.19 4.14 26.87
C ASP A 166 1.76 3.54 26.82
N HIS A 167 0.95 3.97 25.86
CA HIS A 167 -0.42 3.49 25.64
C HIS A 167 -0.55 2.65 24.37
N ARG A 168 0.58 2.23 23.77
CA ARG A 168 0.65 1.46 22.52
C ARG A 168 0.55 -0.04 22.77
N GLU A 169 -0.57 -0.47 23.35
CA GLU A 169 -0.83 -1.88 23.63
C GLU A 169 -1.60 -2.58 22.51
N GLY A 170 -1.61 -3.91 22.52
CA GLY A 170 -2.57 -4.72 21.74
C GLY A 170 -2.23 -4.98 20.28
N VAL A 171 -1.05 -4.57 19.78
CA VAL A 171 -0.62 -4.82 18.38
C VAL A 171 -0.62 -6.31 18.05
N CYS A 172 -0.20 -7.16 18.98
CA CYS A 172 -0.20 -8.61 18.77
C CYS A 172 -1.59 -9.18 18.47
N ARG A 173 -2.67 -8.50 18.92
CA ARG A 173 -4.06 -8.91 18.63
C ARG A 173 -4.48 -8.58 17.20
N LEU A 174 -3.71 -7.75 16.48
CA LEU A 174 -3.98 -7.35 15.08
C LEU A 174 -3.18 -8.18 14.08
N LEU A 175 -2.42 -9.18 14.54
CA LEU A 175 -1.58 -10.02 13.70
C LEU A 175 -2.16 -11.42 13.55
N PRO A 176 -1.99 -12.08 12.39
CA PRO A 176 -2.39 -13.46 12.22
C PRO A 176 -1.41 -14.39 12.97
N PRO A 177 -1.85 -15.59 13.37
CA PRO A 177 -1.01 -16.54 14.12
C PRO A 177 0.17 -17.10 13.32
N THR A 178 0.18 -16.91 11.99
CA THR A 178 1.23 -17.40 11.08
C THR A 178 2.45 -16.48 10.97
N ILE A 179 2.43 -15.32 11.63
CA ILE A 179 3.54 -14.37 11.60
C ILE A 179 4.82 -14.98 12.18
N LYS A 180 5.90 -14.86 11.43
CA LYS A 180 7.27 -15.22 11.82
C LYS A 180 8.16 -14.01 12.03
N SER A 181 7.87 -12.91 11.34
CA SER A 181 8.63 -11.66 11.42
C SER A 181 7.69 -10.46 11.32
N PHE A 182 7.81 -9.55 12.29
CA PHE A 182 7.04 -8.32 12.34
C PHE A 182 7.96 -7.15 12.71
N THR A 183 8.03 -6.17 11.83
CA THR A 183 8.87 -4.98 12.00
C THR A 183 8.00 -3.74 11.85
N VAL A 184 8.06 -2.87 12.86
CA VAL A 184 7.46 -1.54 12.79
C VAL A 184 8.57 -0.52 12.67
N ARG A 185 8.56 0.26 11.58
CA ARG A 185 9.54 1.33 11.36
C ARG A 185 8.96 2.65 11.85
N ALA A 186 9.64 3.27 12.81
CA ALA A 186 9.29 4.58 13.30
C ALA A 186 9.66 5.63 12.26
N TYR A 187 8.69 6.48 11.91
CA TYR A 187 8.95 7.72 11.19
C TYR A 187 8.85 8.88 12.17
N LEU A 188 9.90 9.71 12.22
CA LEU A 188 9.89 10.94 13.02
C LEU A 188 8.91 11.93 12.37
N CYS A 189 7.62 11.85 12.71
CA CYS A 189 6.70 12.95 12.47
C CYS A 189 7.16 14.14 13.32
N ARG A 190 7.98 15.03 12.73
CA ARG A 190 8.24 16.35 13.33
C ARG A 190 6.89 17.05 13.44
N LYS A 191 6.41 17.27 14.67
CA LYS A 191 5.24 18.11 14.96
C LYS A 191 5.37 19.41 14.14
N ILE A 192 4.42 19.66 13.25
CA ILE A 192 4.22 21.01 12.74
C ILE A 192 3.49 21.73 13.87
N SER A 193 4.16 22.66 14.54
CA SER A 193 3.47 23.63 15.39
C SER A 193 2.38 24.30 14.55
N PRO A 194 1.17 24.52 15.09
CA PRO A 194 0.17 25.29 14.36
C PRO A 194 0.78 26.66 14.02
N VAL A 195 0.86 26.98 12.73
CA VAL A 195 1.11 28.35 12.30
C VAL A 195 -0.13 29.11 12.74
N ASN A 196 0.03 29.98 13.75
CA ASN A 196 -1.00 30.94 14.12
C ASN A 196 -1.32 31.77 12.88
N CYS A 197 -2.47 31.51 12.26
CA CYS A 197 -3.09 32.49 11.39
C CYS A 197 -3.63 33.60 12.30
N ILE A 198 -2.95 34.74 12.27
CA ILE A 198 -3.41 36.02 12.83
C ILE A 198 -4.59 36.51 11.99
#